data_AF-A0A494VIW9-F1
#
_entry.id   AF-A0A494VIW9-F1
#
_cell.length_a   1.000
_cell.length_b   1.000
_cell.length_c   1.000
_cell.angle_alpha   90.00
_cell.angle_beta   90.00
_cell.angle_gamma   90.00
#
_symmetry.space_group_name_H-M   'P 1'
#
loop_
_entity.id
_entity.type
_entity.pdbx_description
1 polymer ?
#
loop_
_entity_poly.entity_id
_entity_poly.type
_entity_poly.pdbx_seq_one_letter_code
_entity_poly.pdbx_strand_id
1 'polypeptide(L)'
;MKLYFSGLYFNITLNLAPLYHIKQLWKAAYNTRSSRLKLLGATIVIVVIINLLPSFFKYIERRTDGVVLHDWVLAHLPSYDLSVPIFILIWSMGLLMMWRGLYNPRVCISYIWTLNFVCIARFITITLVKLNPPIGLVPLIDPSTSVFYGHTFITKDLFFSGHTATMVLVYLHLQKRRDKFIALICAVVLVVLLLIQHIHYSIDVVAAPLFVYGCWRLTKWLGLQ
;
A
#
# COMPACT_ATOMS: atom_id res chain seq x y z
N MET A 1 -34.37 -48.60 14.08
CA MET A 1 -32.97 -48.85 14.48
C MET A 1 -32.33 -47.50 14.83
N LYS A 2 -32.26 -47.18 16.13
CA LYS A 2 -31.69 -45.93 16.64
C LYS A 2 -30.17 -46.10 16.74
N LEU A 3 -29.41 -45.32 15.98
CA LEU A 3 -27.98 -45.13 16.20
C LEU A 3 -27.79 -43.87 17.02
N TYR A 4 -27.54 -44.04 18.32
CA TYR A 4 -27.05 -42.99 19.21
C TYR A 4 -25.55 -42.81 18.95
N PHE A 5 -25.14 -41.69 18.37
CA PHE A 5 -23.76 -41.23 18.45
C PHE A 5 -23.62 -40.24 19.59
N SER A 6 -22.73 -40.59 20.52
CA SER A 6 -22.41 -39.86 21.74
C SER A 6 -21.74 -38.53 21.45
N GLY A 7 -22.28 -37.49 22.10
CA GLY A 7 -21.57 -36.39 22.75
C GLY A 7 -20.24 -35.91 22.18
N LEU A 8 -20.30 -34.79 21.47
CA LEU A 8 -19.31 -33.71 21.57
C LEU A 8 -19.94 -32.42 21.04
N TYR A 9 -20.78 -31.78 21.86
CA TYR A 9 -21.20 -30.40 21.62
C TYR A 9 -20.02 -29.49 21.97
N PHE A 10 -19.15 -29.25 21.00
CA PHE A 10 -18.16 -28.17 21.09
C PHE A 10 -18.94 -26.85 21.02
N ASN A 11 -19.39 -26.34 22.16
CA ASN A 11 -19.88 -24.97 22.27
C ASN A 11 -18.67 -24.04 22.15
N ILE A 12 -18.27 -23.75 20.92
CA ILE A 12 -17.41 -22.61 20.62
C ILE A 12 -18.28 -21.38 20.88
N THR A 13 -18.31 -20.90 22.11
CA THR A 13 -18.84 -19.57 22.39
C THR A 13 -17.93 -18.56 21.69
N LEU A 14 -18.34 -18.11 20.51
CA LEU A 14 -17.64 -17.02 19.81
C LEU A 14 -17.59 -15.82 20.76
N ASN A 15 -16.39 -15.44 21.20
CA ASN A 15 -16.22 -14.22 21.97
C ASN A 15 -16.41 -13.02 21.03
N LEU A 16 -17.63 -12.47 21.01
CA LEU A 16 -18.00 -11.34 20.17
C LEU A 16 -17.58 -9.98 20.75
N ALA A 17 -16.96 -9.95 21.95
CA ALA A 17 -16.57 -8.70 22.61
C ALA A 17 -15.67 -7.80 21.74
N PRO A 18 -14.66 -8.31 21.00
CA PRO A 18 -13.85 -7.49 20.11
C PRO A 18 -14.67 -6.83 18.98
N LEU A 19 -15.58 -7.58 18.36
CA LEU A 19 -16.44 -7.09 17.29
C LEU A 19 -17.41 -6.02 17.80
N TYR A 20 -17.97 -6.22 18.99
CA TYR A 20 -18.83 -5.23 19.64
C TYR A 20 -18.05 -3.94 19.93
N HIS A 21 -16.83 -4.06 20.47
CA HIS A 21 -15.98 -2.90 20.75
C HIS A 21 -15.65 -2.10 19.48
N ILE A 22 -15.22 -2.77 18.40
CA ILE A 22 -14.98 -2.13 17.10
C ILE A 22 -16.25 -1.41 16.63
N LYS A 23 -17.41 -2.06 16.67
CA LYS A 23 -18.68 -1.45 16.27
C LYS A 23 -18.95 -0.14 17.02
N GLN A 24 -18.67 -0.10 18.33
CA GLN A 24 -18.87 1.12 19.13
C GLN A 24 -17.87 2.23 18.76
N LEU A 25 -16.60 1.89 18.53
CA LEU A 25 -15.59 2.86 18.09
C LEU A 25 -16.01 3.54 16.77
N TRP A 26 -16.46 2.74 15.80
CA TRP A 26 -16.90 3.28 14.51
C TRP A 26 -18.19 4.07 14.62
N LYS A 27 -19.20 3.60 15.38
CA LYS A 27 -20.41 4.38 15.66
C LYS A 27 -20.09 5.76 16.25
N ALA A 28 -19.18 5.82 17.23
CA ALA A 28 -18.72 7.07 17.81
C ALA A 28 -18.00 7.96 16.79
N ALA A 29 -17.17 7.37 15.92
CA ALA A 29 -16.45 8.11 14.87
C ALA A 29 -17.38 8.75 13.82
N TYR A 30 -18.50 8.11 13.49
CA TYR A 30 -19.51 8.63 12.55
C TYR A 30 -20.58 9.53 13.18
N ASN A 31 -20.46 9.86 14.47
CA ASN A 31 -21.53 10.58 15.16
C ASN A 31 -21.76 12.00 14.61
N THR A 32 -20.76 12.60 13.94
CA THR A 32 -20.86 13.94 13.35
C THR A 32 -21.07 13.89 11.84
N ARG A 33 -21.74 14.92 11.29
CA ARG A 33 -21.87 15.09 9.82
C ARG A 33 -20.50 15.24 9.15
N SER A 34 -19.58 15.98 9.76
CA SER A 34 -18.23 16.20 9.23
C SER A 34 -17.45 14.88 9.07
N SER A 35 -17.39 14.04 10.12
CA SER A 35 -16.69 12.76 10.04
C SER A 35 -17.27 11.82 8.98
N ARG A 36 -18.60 11.80 8.84
CA ARG A 36 -19.28 11.01 7.80
C ARG A 36 -18.90 11.47 6.39
N LEU A 37 -18.90 12.78 6.15
CA LEU A 37 -18.51 13.34 4.85
C LEU A 37 -17.02 13.09 4.54
N LYS A 38 -16.14 13.20 5.53
CA LYS A 38 -14.72 12.89 5.37
C LYS A 38 -14.49 11.45 4.93
N LEU A 39 -15.11 10.47 5.60
CA LEU A 39 -14.94 9.09 5.18
C LEU A 39 -15.61 8.83 3.83
N LEU A 40 -16.84 9.28 3.64
CA LEU A 40 -17.55 9.06 2.37
C LEU A 40 -16.74 9.62 1.20
N GLY A 41 -16.20 10.84 1.34
CA GLY A 41 -15.29 11.44 0.37
C GLY A 41 -14.03 10.60 0.16
N ALA A 42 -13.37 10.17 1.24
CA ALA A 42 -12.17 9.32 1.13
C ALA A 42 -12.44 8.02 0.36
N THR A 43 -13.57 7.37 0.66
CA THR A 43 -14.01 6.12 0.03
C THR A 43 -14.39 6.33 -1.44
N ILE A 44 -15.13 7.39 -1.76
CA ILE A 44 -15.48 7.69 -3.16
C ILE A 44 -14.21 7.94 -3.98
N VAL A 45 -13.30 8.76 -3.47
CA VAL A 45 -12.06 9.09 -4.19
C VAL A 45 -11.20 7.84 -4.41
N ILE A 46 -11.02 6.98 -3.39
CA ILE A 46 -10.19 5.78 -3.55
C ILE A 46 -10.84 4.78 -4.52
N VAL A 47 -12.16 4.64 -4.50
CA VAL A 47 -12.89 3.79 -5.47
C VAL A 47 -12.70 4.30 -6.89
N VAL A 48 -12.80 5.62 -7.10
CA VAL A 48 -12.54 6.22 -8.42
C VAL A 48 -11.10 5.94 -8.86
N ILE A 49 -10.11 6.15 -7.99
CA ILE A 49 -8.70 5.86 -8.29
C ILE A 49 -8.50 4.39 -8.67
N ILE A 50 -9.04 3.45 -7.90
CA ILE A 50 -8.92 2.00 -8.17
C ILE A 50 -9.47 1.64 -9.56
N ASN A 51 -10.60 2.23 -9.95
CA ASN A 51 -11.20 1.99 -11.26
C ASN A 51 -10.39 2.63 -12.41
N LEU A 52 -9.62 3.70 -12.15
CA LEU A 52 -8.76 4.34 -13.13
C LEU A 52 -7.41 3.64 -13.32
N LEU A 53 -6.90 2.94 -12.29
CA LEU A 53 -5.57 2.33 -12.29
C LEU A 53 -5.30 1.41 -13.51
N PRO A 54 -6.18 0.45 -13.89
CA PRO A 54 -5.89 -0.43 -15.02
C PRO A 54 -5.72 0.32 -16.34
N SER A 55 -6.60 1.30 -16.59
CA SER A 55 -6.53 2.14 -17.79
C SER A 55 -5.30 3.04 -17.78
N PHE A 56 -4.93 3.59 -16.62
CA PHE A 56 -3.72 4.38 -16.46
C PHE A 56 -2.47 3.55 -16.73
N PHE A 57 -2.33 2.37 -16.13
CA PHE A 57 -1.17 1.50 -16.37
C PHE A 57 -1.09 1.05 -17.83
N LYS A 58 -2.22 0.69 -18.45
CA LYS A 58 -2.25 0.38 -19.88
C LYS A 58 -1.80 1.55 -20.76
N TYR A 59 -2.15 2.78 -20.37
CA TYR A 59 -1.69 4.00 -21.05
C TYR A 59 -0.18 4.19 -20.88
N ILE A 60 0.36 4.07 -19.66
CA ILE A 60 1.79 4.31 -19.41
C ILE A 60 2.68 3.26 -20.09
N GLU A 61 2.27 1.98 -20.09
CA GLU A 61 3.01 0.89 -20.74
C GLU A 61 3.17 1.10 -22.24
N ARG A 62 2.20 1.73 -22.91
CA ARG A 62 2.21 1.98 -24.36
C ARG A 62 3.11 3.14 -24.80
N ARG A 63 3.59 3.97 -23.87
CA ARG A 63 4.44 5.12 -24.18
C ARG A 63 5.79 4.66 -24.74
N THR A 64 6.30 5.32 -25.77
CA THR A 64 7.60 5.01 -26.38
C THR A 64 8.67 6.08 -26.11
N ASP A 65 8.27 7.22 -25.57
CA ASP A 65 9.08 8.42 -25.33
C ASP A 65 9.71 8.46 -23.92
N GLY A 66 9.86 7.30 -23.26
CA GLY A 66 10.46 7.20 -21.93
C GLY A 66 11.98 7.29 -21.95
N VAL A 67 12.57 7.88 -20.91
CA VAL A 67 14.03 7.97 -20.73
C VAL A 67 14.52 6.84 -19.83
N VAL A 68 15.65 6.21 -20.17
CA VAL A 68 16.36 5.29 -19.28
C VAL A 68 17.41 6.09 -18.51
N LEU A 69 17.40 6.00 -17.18
CA LEU A 69 18.37 6.71 -16.35
C LEU A 69 19.62 5.84 -16.15
N HIS A 70 20.78 6.49 -16.15
CA HIS A 70 22.01 5.84 -15.72
C HIS A 70 22.11 5.86 -14.19
N ASP A 71 21.63 4.81 -13.55
CA ASP A 71 21.62 4.68 -12.09
C ASP A 71 22.87 3.95 -11.61
N TRP A 72 23.78 4.70 -11.00
CA TRP A 72 25.05 4.19 -10.49
C TRP A 72 24.86 3.13 -9.40
N VAL A 73 23.82 3.24 -8.56
CA VAL A 73 23.57 2.25 -7.50
C VAL A 73 23.16 0.93 -8.12
N LEU A 74 22.20 0.96 -9.04
CA LEU A 74 21.74 -0.26 -9.72
C LEU A 74 22.86 -0.92 -10.53
N ALA A 75 23.73 -0.13 -11.17
CA ALA A 75 24.86 -0.66 -11.94
C ALA A 75 25.83 -1.55 -11.12
N HIS A 76 25.83 -1.43 -9.79
CA HIS A 76 26.66 -2.23 -8.88
C HIS A 76 25.89 -3.33 -8.14
N LEU A 77 24.58 -3.44 -8.36
CA LEU A 77 23.74 -4.45 -7.73
C LEU A 77 23.45 -5.61 -8.69
N PRO A 78 23.33 -6.85 -8.19
CA PRO A 78 22.86 -7.96 -9.02
C PRO A 78 21.36 -7.82 -9.30
N SER A 79 20.87 -8.47 -10.36
CA SER A 79 19.44 -8.55 -10.69
C SER A 79 18.90 -9.95 -10.35
N TYR A 80 18.12 -10.06 -9.27
CA TYR A 80 17.51 -11.31 -8.82
C TYR A 80 16.00 -11.16 -8.60
N ASP A 81 15.24 -12.23 -8.86
CA ASP A 81 13.83 -12.29 -8.49
C ASP A 81 13.68 -12.43 -6.98
N LEU A 82 13.12 -11.39 -6.36
CA LEU A 82 12.86 -11.28 -4.93
C LEU A 82 11.36 -10.97 -4.70
N SER A 83 10.50 -11.35 -5.65
CA SER A 83 9.08 -10.98 -5.61
C SER A 83 8.39 -11.49 -4.35
N VAL A 84 8.63 -12.76 -3.98
CA VAL A 84 8.02 -13.39 -2.79
C VAL A 84 8.35 -12.63 -1.49
N PRO A 85 9.64 -12.40 -1.11
CA PRO A 85 9.94 -11.67 0.11
C PRO A 85 9.43 -10.21 0.08
N ILE A 86 9.42 -9.55 -1.09
CA ILE A 86 8.85 -8.20 -1.25
C ILE A 86 7.35 -8.21 -0.89
N PHE A 87 6.57 -9.14 -1.46
CA PHE A 87 5.13 -9.23 -1.18
C PHE A 87 4.82 -9.64 0.26
N ILE A 88 5.63 -10.51 0.88
CA ILE A 88 5.49 -10.84 2.30
C ILE A 88 5.60 -9.58 3.17
N LEU A 89 6.58 -8.70 2.89
CA LEU A 89 6.76 -7.46 3.64
C LEU A 89 5.59 -6.49 3.42
N ILE A 90 5.15 -6.30 2.17
CA ILE A 90 4.05 -5.39 1.85
C ILE A 90 2.74 -5.87 2.49
N TRP A 91 2.40 -7.15 2.34
CA TRP A 91 1.15 -7.69 2.86
C TRP A 91 1.13 -7.73 4.38
N SER A 92 2.22 -8.15 5.03
CA SER A 92 2.29 -8.15 6.50
C SER A 92 2.11 -6.75 7.08
N MET A 93 2.74 -5.73 6.47
CA MET A 93 2.58 -4.34 6.90
C MET A 93 1.20 -3.77 6.57
N GLY A 94 0.63 -4.13 5.41
CA GLY A 94 -0.73 -3.77 5.03
C GLY A 94 -1.77 -4.34 5.99
N LEU A 95 -1.64 -5.62 6.37
CA LEU A 95 -2.50 -6.28 7.36
C LEU A 95 -2.35 -5.66 8.75
N LEU A 96 -1.12 -5.36 9.18
CA LEU A 96 -0.89 -4.66 10.44
C LEU A 96 -1.59 -3.28 10.44
N MET A 97 -1.45 -2.52 9.36
CA MET A 97 -2.09 -1.21 9.23
C MET A 97 -3.62 -1.32 9.24
N MET A 98 -4.18 -2.26 8.48
CA MET A 98 -5.62 -2.54 8.46
C MET A 98 -6.11 -2.88 9.87
N TRP A 99 -5.43 -3.80 10.56
CA TRP A 99 -5.75 -4.18 11.93
C TRP A 99 -5.72 -2.96 12.87
N ARG A 100 -4.66 -2.15 12.84
CA ARG A 100 -4.57 -0.95 13.70
C ARG A 100 -5.63 0.10 13.34
N GLY A 101 -5.97 0.25 12.06
CA GLY A 101 -7.01 1.16 11.58
C GLY A 101 -8.40 0.78 12.06
N LEU A 102 -8.72 -0.51 12.17
CA LEU A 102 -10.02 -0.99 12.67
C LEU A 102 -10.30 -0.55 14.11
N TYR A 103 -9.27 -0.45 14.95
CA TYR A 103 -9.38 0.01 16.35
C TYR A 103 -9.16 1.52 16.51
N ASN A 104 -8.86 2.25 15.43
CA ASN A 104 -8.73 3.70 15.47
C ASN A 104 -9.27 4.34 14.18
N PRO A 105 -10.59 4.67 14.15
CA PRO A 105 -11.23 5.22 12.96
C PRO A 105 -10.60 6.51 12.43
N ARG A 106 -10.08 7.38 13.32
CA ARG A 106 -9.38 8.62 12.91
C ARG A 106 -8.12 8.31 12.12
N VAL A 107 -7.33 7.35 12.59
CA VAL A 107 -6.13 6.89 11.88
C VAL A 107 -6.52 6.26 10.54
N CYS A 108 -7.59 5.47 10.50
CA CYS A 108 -8.08 4.86 9.26
C CYS A 108 -8.50 5.92 8.22
N ILE A 109 -9.31 6.92 8.62
CA ILE A 109 -9.74 8.01 7.73
C ILE A 109 -8.55 8.81 7.21
N SER A 110 -7.64 9.21 8.11
CA SER A 110 -6.40 9.92 7.75
C SER A 110 -5.54 9.10 6.79
N TYR A 111 -5.45 7.78 6.98
CA TYR A 111 -4.69 6.88 6.13
C TYR A 111 -5.26 6.84 4.71
N ILE A 112 -6.58 6.66 4.56
CA ILE A 112 -7.23 6.61 3.24
C ILE A 112 -7.09 7.95 2.51
N TRP A 113 -7.27 9.09 3.19
CA TRP A 113 -7.04 10.39 2.58
C TRP A 113 -5.60 10.59 2.13
N THR A 114 -4.63 10.22 2.98
CA THR A 114 -3.23 10.32 2.60
C THR A 114 -2.91 9.40 1.43
N LEU A 115 -3.46 8.17 1.41
CA LEU A 115 -3.33 7.24 0.28
C LEU A 115 -3.88 7.85 -1.01
N ASN A 116 -5.06 8.49 -0.97
CA ASN A 116 -5.64 9.18 -2.12
C ASN A 116 -4.70 10.25 -2.67
N PHE A 117 -4.15 11.11 -1.80
CA PHE A 117 -3.20 12.14 -2.24
C PHE A 117 -1.90 11.56 -2.80
N VAL A 118 -1.40 10.47 -2.20
CA VAL A 118 -0.23 9.74 -2.72
C VAL A 118 -0.53 9.19 -4.11
N CYS A 119 -1.67 8.54 -4.32
CA CYS A 119 -2.07 8.01 -5.62
C CYS A 119 -2.23 9.12 -6.68
N ILE A 120 -2.84 10.25 -6.31
CA ILE A 120 -2.97 11.41 -7.21
C ILE A 120 -1.58 11.98 -7.55
N ALA A 121 -0.71 12.15 -6.55
CA ALA A 121 0.67 12.59 -6.77
C ALA A 121 1.41 11.63 -7.71
N ARG A 122 1.24 10.32 -7.55
CA ARG A 122 1.80 9.31 -8.46
C ARG A 122 1.28 9.45 -9.89
N PHE A 123 -0.03 9.61 -10.08
CA PHE A 123 -0.59 9.83 -11.43
C PHE A 123 0.02 11.05 -12.11
N ILE A 124 0.22 12.14 -11.35
CA ILE A 124 0.86 13.35 -11.85
C ILE A 124 2.34 13.07 -12.16
N THR A 125 3.12 12.53 -11.21
CA THR A 125 4.56 12.34 -11.38
C THR A 125 4.90 11.34 -12.47
N ILE A 126 4.21 10.20 -12.54
CA ILE A 126 4.43 9.18 -13.59
C ILE A 126 4.04 9.73 -14.97
N THR A 127 3.10 10.67 -15.05
CA THR A 127 2.74 11.31 -16.33
C THR A 127 3.78 12.33 -16.78
N LEU A 128 4.35 13.09 -15.84
CA LEU A 128 5.34 14.13 -16.12
C LEU A 128 6.76 13.55 -16.31
N VAL A 129 7.13 12.56 -15.49
CA VAL A 129 8.46 11.94 -15.46
C VAL A 129 8.37 10.59 -16.15
N LYS A 130 8.44 10.62 -17.48
CA LYS A 130 8.32 9.43 -18.33
C LYS A 130 9.62 8.65 -18.32
N LEU A 131 9.70 7.61 -17.49
CA LEU A 131 10.84 6.72 -17.44
C LEU A 131 10.55 5.39 -18.13
N ASN A 132 11.57 4.85 -18.78
CA ASN A 132 11.62 3.45 -19.18
C ASN A 132 12.28 2.62 -18.06
N PRO A 133 11.98 1.31 -17.97
CA PRO A 133 12.49 0.45 -16.91
C PRO A 133 14.02 0.45 -16.82
N PRO A 134 14.59 0.29 -15.61
CA PRO A 134 16.03 0.09 -15.45
C PRO A 134 16.53 -1.10 -16.26
N ILE A 135 17.78 -1.03 -16.69
CA ILE A 135 18.47 -2.17 -17.31
C ILE A 135 18.52 -3.31 -16.27
N GLY A 136 18.17 -4.52 -16.68
CA GLY A 136 18.14 -5.69 -15.78
C GLY A 136 16.90 -5.79 -14.90
N LEU A 137 15.84 -5.01 -15.17
CA LEU A 137 14.56 -5.15 -14.45
C LEU A 137 14.07 -6.61 -14.49
N VAL A 138 13.83 -7.16 -13.30
CA VAL A 138 13.17 -8.46 -13.12
C VAL A 138 11.72 -8.18 -12.75
N PRO A 139 10.73 -8.60 -13.57
CA PRO A 139 9.32 -8.31 -13.33
C PRO A 139 8.88 -8.73 -11.93
N LEU A 140 8.17 -7.83 -11.23
CA LEU A 140 7.63 -8.12 -9.91
C LEU A 140 6.35 -8.95 -10.06
N ILE A 141 6.38 -10.20 -9.60
CA ILE A 141 5.28 -11.14 -9.75
C ILE A 141 4.61 -11.38 -8.41
N ASP A 142 3.35 -10.96 -8.29
CA ASP A 142 2.53 -11.25 -7.12
C ASP A 142 2.08 -12.73 -7.16
N PRO A 143 2.52 -13.58 -6.19
CA PRO A 143 2.19 -15.00 -6.17
C PRO A 143 0.69 -15.29 -6.03
N SER A 144 -0.08 -14.35 -5.44
CA SER A 144 -1.52 -14.51 -5.25
C SER A 144 -2.29 -14.23 -6.53
N THR A 145 -1.97 -13.15 -7.25
CA THR A 145 -2.71 -12.76 -8.46
C THR A 145 -2.26 -13.55 -9.69
N SER A 146 -1.01 -14.03 -9.73
CA SER A 146 -0.51 -14.88 -10.81
C SER A 146 -1.28 -16.20 -10.95
N VAL A 147 -1.87 -16.71 -9.86
CA VAL A 147 -2.69 -17.93 -9.86
C VAL A 147 -4.08 -17.69 -10.48
N PHE A 148 -4.59 -16.45 -10.46
CA PHE A 148 -5.99 -16.15 -10.82
C PHE A 148 -6.16 -15.34 -12.11
N TYR A 149 -5.22 -14.47 -12.49
CA TYR A 149 -5.44 -13.45 -13.53
C TYR A 149 -4.38 -13.38 -14.65
N GLY A 150 -3.42 -14.31 -14.67
CA GLY A 150 -2.38 -14.37 -15.70
C GLY A 150 -1.27 -13.32 -15.56
N HIS A 151 -0.30 -13.36 -16.48
CA HIS A 151 0.94 -12.57 -16.43
C HIS A 151 0.84 -11.27 -17.24
N THR A 152 0.25 -10.22 -16.66
CA THR A 152 0.44 -8.85 -17.19
C THR A 152 1.35 -8.08 -16.24
N PHE A 153 2.51 -7.68 -16.74
CA PHE A 153 3.53 -7.00 -15.94
C PHE A 153 3.51 -5.51 -16.18
N ILE A 154 3.59 -4.75 -15.10
CA ILE A 154 3.71 -3.29 -15.14
C ILE A 154 5.20 -2.97 -14.95
N THR A 155 5.82 -2.36 -15.95
CA THR A 155 7.26 -2.08 -16.01
C THR A 155 7.56 -0.58 -15.96
N LYS A 156 6.58 0.27 -16.26
CA LYS A 156 6.70 1.73 -16.32
C LYS A 156 6.02 2.44 -15.14
N ASP A 157 5.68 1.73 -14.07
CA ASP A 157 5.27 2.33 -12.79
C ASP A 157 6.48 2.97 -12.07
N LEU A 158 7.09 3.97 -12.70
CA LEU A 158 8.36 4.54 -12.30
C LEU A 158 8.18 6.01 -11.90
N PHE A 159 8.87 6.40 -10.84
CA PHE A 159 8.91 7.73 -10.21
C PHE A 159 7.59 8.26 -9.58
N PHE A 160 7.49 8.35 -8.25
CA PHE A 160 8.32 7.72 -7.21
C PHE A 160 7.93 6.24 -7.00
N SER A 161 8.53 5.52 -6.05
CA SER A 161 8.24 4.09 -5.82
C SER A 161 6.94 3.88 -5.02
N GLY A 162 6.01 3.07 -5.54
CA GLY A 162 4.70 2.83 -4.92
C GLY A 162 4.78 1.90 -3.71
N HIS A 163 5.63 0.88 -3.83
CA HIS A 163 5.99 -0.04 -2.76
C HIS A 163 6.61 0.70 -1.57
N THR A 164 7.63 1.52 -1.84
CA THR A 164 8.28 2.34 -0.79
C THR A 164 7.28 3.33 -0.19
N ALA A 165 6.46 3.97 -1.01
CA ALA A 165 5.45 4.90 -0.55
C ALA A 165 4.44 4.26 0.40
N THR A 166 3.98 3.04 0.08
CA THR A 166 3.08 2.26 0.94
C THR A 166 3.73 1.99 2.29
N MET A 167 4.99 1.57 2.33
CA MET A 167 5.69 1.30 3.60
C MET A 167 5.86 2.57 4.45
N VAL A 168 6.23 3.69 3.83
CA VAL A 168 6.32 4.99 4.52
C VAL A 168 4.96 5.44 5.04
N LEU A 169 3.91 5.28 4.23
CA LEU A 169 2.55 5.64 4.60
C LEU A 169 2.08 4.87 5.84
N VAL A 170 2.35 3.56 5.89
CA VAL A 170 2.09 2.71 7.05
C VAL A 170 2.87 3.21 8.26
N TYR A 171 4.18 3.42 8.11
CA TYR A 171 5.04 3.93 9.20
C TYR A 171 4.51 5.25 9.82
N LEU A 172 4.07 6.20 8.99
CA LEU A 172 3.56 7.50 9.45
C LEU A 172 2.24 7.39 10.24
N HIS A 173 1.42 6.39 9.94
CA HIS A 173 0.09 6.21 10.56
C HIS A 173 0.07 5.26 11.75
N LEU A 174 1.07 4.40 11.90
CA LEU A 174 1.21 3.56 13.09
C LEU A 174 1.43 4.41 14.34
N GLN A 175 0.73 4.10 15.45
CA GLN A 175 0.80 4.90 16.67
C GLN A 175 1.78 4.32 17.71
N LYS A 176 1.87 2.99 17.80
CA LYS A 176 2.74 2.32 18.78
C LYS A 176 4.19 2.36 18.34
N ARG A 177 5.11 2.68 19.26
CA ARG A 177 6.56 2.74 18.99
C ARG A 177 7.11 1.42 18.43
N ARG A 178 6.65 0.28 18.96
CA ARG A 178 7.06 -1.06 18.48
C ARG A 178 6.64 -1.28 17.03
N ASP A 179 5.38 -0.99 16.70
CA ASP A 179 4.88 -1.14 15.33
C ASP A 179 5.64 -0.24 14.35
N LYS A 180 5.94 1.00 14.76
CA LYS A 180 6.75 1.94 13.95
C LYS A 180 8.16 1.42 13.70
N PHE A 181 8.79 0.86 14.72
CA PHE A 181 10.14 0.31 14.59
C PHE A 181 10.16 -0.89 13.64
N ILE A 182 9.19 -1.80 13.76
CA ILE A 182 9.00 -2.92 12.82
C ILE A 182 8.79 -2.39 11.40
N ALA A 183 7.87 -1.42 11.23
CA ALA A 183 7.60 -0.83 9.92
C ALA A 183 8.84 -0.20 9.27
N LEU A 184 9.68 0.47 10.07
CA LEU A 184 10.92 1.08 9.59
C LEU A 184 11.92 0.01 9.12
N ILE A 185 12.13 -1.05 9.91
CA ILE A 185 13.00 -2.16 9.50
C ILE A 185 12.47 -2.80 8.21
N CYS A 186 11.18 -3.14 8.16
CA CYS A 186 10.57 -3.73 6.98
C CYS A 186 10.69 -2.80 5.75
N ALA A 187 10.56 -1.49 5.94
CA ALA A 187 10.72 -0.51 4.86
C ALA A 187 12.16 -0.50 4.33
N VAL A 188 13.16 -0.47 5.21
CA VAL A 188 14.58 -0.51 4.81
C VAL A 188 14.90 -1.80 4.06
N VAL A 189 14.47 -2.95 4.59
CA VAL A 189 14.67 -4.24 3.91
C VAL A 189 13.97 -4.25 2.55
N LEU A 190 12.72 -3.81 2.47
CA LEU A 190 11.97 -3.74 1.21
C LEU A 190 12.68 -2.86 0.17
N VAL A 191 13.22 -1.71 0.56
CA VAL A 191 13.99 -0.84 -0.34
C VAL A 191 15.20 -1.58 -0.92
N VAL A 192 15.97 -2.28 -0.09
CA VAL A 192 17.13 -3.06 -0.56
C VAL A 192 16.69 -4.13 -1.56
N LEU A 193 15.61 -4.86 -1.27
CA LEU A 193 15.09 -5.90 -2.18
C LEU A 193 14.61 -5.31 -3.51
N LEU A 194 13.91 -4.17 -3.49
CA LEU A 194 13.44 -3.50 -4.71
C LEU A 194 14.60 -3.06 -5.62
N LEU A 195 15.69 -2.57 -5.03
CA LEU A 195 16.88 -2.15 -5.77
C LEU A 195 17.62 -3.36 -6.35
N ILE A 196 17.79 -4.44 -5.58
CA ILE A 196 18.37 -5.70 -6.10
C ILE A 196 17.49 -6.26 -7.23
N GLN A 197 16.16 -6.20 -7.13
CA GLN A 197 15.29 -6.67 -8.21
C GLN A 197 15.20 -5.70 -9.41
N HIS A 198 15.83 -4.52 -9.32
CA HIS A 198 15.83 -3.50 -10.38
C HIS A 198 14.41 -3.05 -10.80
N ILE A 199 13.44 -3.14 -9.91
CA ILE A 199 12.04 -2.74 -10.19
C ILE A 199 11.92 -1.21 -10.29
N HIS A 200 12.73 -0.50 -9.52
CA HIS A 200 12.72 0.94 -9.44
C HIS A 200 14.14 1.50 -9.49
N TYR A 201 14.28 2.70 -10.03
CA TYR A 201 15.48 3.50 -9.85
C TYR A 201 15.63 3.93 -8.38
N SER A 202 16.86 4.17 -7.96
CA SER A 202 17.20 4.69 -6.63
C SER A 202 16.51 6.01 -6.34
N ILE A 203 16.36 6.87 -7.37
CA ILE A 203 15.66 8.15 -7.25
C ILE A 203 14.17 7.95 -6.91
N ASP A 204 13.53 6.90 -7.42
CA ASP A 204 12.12 6.59 -7.13
C ASP A 204 11.93 6.26 -5.66
N VAL A 205 12.87 5.49 -5.10
CA VAL A 205 12.87 5.05 -3.71
C VAL A 205 13.14 6.24 -2.78
N VAL A 206 14.15 7.05 -3.07
CA VAL A 206 14.51 8.22 -2.24
C VAL A 206 13.43 9.31 -2.29
N ALA A 207 12.76 9.50 -3.43
CA ALA A 207 11.69 10.48 -3.57
C ALA A 207 10.43 10.10 -2.77
N ALA A 208 10.14 8.80 -2.65
CA ALA A 208 8.88 8.32 -2.05
C ALA A 208 8.63 8.86 -0.62
N PRO A 209 9.57 8.82 0.34
CA PRO A 209 9.39 9.41 1.66
C PRO A 209 9.00 10.89 1.64
N LEU A 210 9.60 11.68 0.74
CA LEU A 210 9.35 13.12 0.63
C LEU A 210 7.92 13.41 0.17
N PHE A 211 7.48 12.74 -0.91
CA PHE A 211 6.13 12.90 -1.45
C PHE A 211 5.07 12.42 -0.46
N VAL A 212 5.28 11.27 0.18
CA VAL A 212 4.34 10.72 1.16
C VAL A 212 4.24 11.62 2.40
N TYR A 213 5.36 12.13 2.88
CA TYR A 213 5.35 13.09 4.00
C TYR A 213 4.60 14.38 3.65
N GLY A 214 4.79 14.90 2.44
CA GLY A 214 4.03 16.05 1.93
C GLY A 214 2.53 15.79 1.88
N CYS A 215 2.11 14.65 1.33
CA CYS A 215 0.69 14.24 1.27
C CYS A 215 0.08 14.06 2.67
N TRP A 216 0.85 13.48 3.60
CA TRP A 216 0.41 13.32 4.99
C TRP A 216 0.25 14.66 5.69
N ARG A 217 1.18 15.59 5.47
CA ARG A 217 1.11 16.95 6.02
C ARG A 217 -0.07 17.72 5.43
N LEU A 218 -0.33 17.57 4.13
CA LEU A 218 -1.48 18.14 3.46
C LEU A 218 -2.80 17.62 4.05
N THR A 219 -2.90 16.31 4.28
CA THR A 219 -4.07 15.69 4.93
C THR A 219 -4.35 16.30 6.30
N LYS A 220 -3.29 16.53 7.09
CA LYS A 220 -3.41 17.20 8.40
C LYS A 220 -3.84 18.66 8.28
N TRP A 221 -3.25 19.39 7.34
CA TRP A 221 -3.55 20.81 7.14
C TRP A 221 -4.99 21.04 6.70
N LEU A 222 -5.53 20.16 5.84
CA LEU A 222 -6.94 20.17 5.44
C LEU A 222 -7.90 19.66 6.53
N GLY A 223 -7.38 19.25 7.69
CA GLY A 223 -8.19 18.72 8.78
C GLY A 223 -8.91 17.42 8.43
N LEU A 224 -8.37 16.60 7.52
CA LEU A 224 -8.99 15.36 7.02
C LEU A 224 -8.69 14.12 7.89
N GLN A 225 -8.31 14.35 9.15
CA GLN A 225 -8.16 13.31 10.17
C GLN A 225 -9.45 13.03 10.95
#